data_AF-A0A920V7Z0-F1
#
_entry.id   AF-A0A920V7Z0-F1
#
_cell.length_a   1.000
_cell.length_b   1.000
_cell.length_c   1.000
_cell.angle_alpha   90.00
_cell.angle_beta   90.00
_cell.angle_gamma   90.00
#
_symmetry.space_group_name_H-M   'P 1'
#
loop_
_entity.id
_entity.type
_entity.pdbx_description
1 polymer ?
#
loop_
_entity_poly.entity_id
_entity_poly.type
_entity_poly.pdbx_seq_one_letter_code
_entity_poly.pdbx_strand_id
1 'polypeptide(L)'
;MARTVKEAARVLEHMSGYDFKDKRTRSIPTDFNFHFAEDLNKLSLRSRRIGLLSSGSEDSEGSKLLIKTTEIFQKLGADVITITETKDYPGEEEFFVLLFEFREGINKYLRKANSDIQDLSQLITFNNENRDVAMEHFGQEIFIESAGTLGQRSQYMRSLQLTTTESRNYIDGLLNDHKLDALVGLTRGPAWLINYDGGDEKAIEDQRSWGNGGFAAMSGYPHITIPFDLVDGFL
;
A
#
# COMPACT_ATOMS: atom_id res chain seq x y z
N MET A 1 -8.60 0.52 10.09
CA MET A 1 -8.03 1.81 10.55
C MET A 1 -8.56 2.09 11.96
N ALA A 2 -7.74 2.67 12.84
CA ALA A 2 -8.14 3.08 14.18
C ALA A 2 -7.15 4.10 14.75
N ARG A 3 -7.46 4.73 15.91
CA ARG A 3 -6.56 5.69 16.57
C ARG A 3 -5.42 5.01 17.32
N THR A 4 -5.58 3.75 17.68
CA THR A 4 -4.58 2.97 18.40
C THR A 4 -4.36 1.61 17.75
N VAL A 5 -3.15 1.06 17.90
CA VAL A 5 -2.82 -0.30 17.43
C VAL A 5 -3.76 -1.34 18.06
N LYS A 6 -4.14 -1.17 19.34
CA LYS A 6 -5.06 -2.06 20.03
C LYS A 6 -6.45 -2.09 19.41
N GLU A 7 -7.01 -0.93 19.06
CA GLU A 7 -8.30 -0.86 18.37
C GLU A 7 -8.20 -1.47 16.97
N ALA A 8 -7.12 -1.20 16.23
CA ALA A 8 -6.90 -1.79 14.91
C ALA A 8 -6.80 -3.34 14.98
N ALA A 9 -6.08 -3.87 15.97
CA ALA A 9 -5.95 -5.30 16.19
C ALA A 9 -7.29 -5.98 16.51
N ARG A 10 -8.14 -5.34 17.32
CA ARG A 10 -9.50 -5.83 17.61
C ARG A 10 -10.37 -5.90 16.36
N VAL A 11 -10.28 -4.89 15.49
CA VAL A 11 -11.02 -4.88 14.22
C VAL A 11 -10.50 -6.00 13.32
N LEU A 12 -9.18 -6.16 13.20
CA LEU A 12 -8.56 -7.22 12.41
C LEU A 12 -9.00 -8.61 12.89
N GLU A 13 -9.02 -8.84 14.20
CA GLU A 13 -9.45 -10.12 14.82
C GLU A 13 -10.88 -10.50 14.45
N HIS A 14 -11.79 -9.53 14.32
CA HIS A 14 -13.18 -9.80 13.92
C HIS A 14 -13.37 -9.94 12.41
N MET A 15 -12.48 -9.35 11.61
CA MET A 15 -12.58 -9.37 10.14
C MET A 15 -11.81 -10.52 9.51
N SER A 16 -10.75 -11.01 10.15
CA SER A 16 -9.92 -12.07 9.61
C SER A 16 -10.57 -13.45 9.75
N GLY A 17 -10.48 -14.25 8.70
CA GLY A 17 -10.99 -15.60 8.71
C GLY A 17 -11.05 -16.21 7.32
N TYR A 18 -11.43 -17.48 7.29
CA TYR A 18 -11.71 -18.20 6.05
C TYR A 18 -13.06 -17.78 5.48
N ASP A 19 -13.10 -17.48 4.19
CA ASP A 19 -14.33 -17.30 3.41
C ASP A 19 -14.31 -18.21 2.18
N PHE A 20 -15.24 -19.16 2.11
CA PHE A 20 -15.34 -20.09 0.98
C PHE A 20 -15.59 -19.38 -0.36
N LYS A 21 -16.16 -18.17 -0.35
CA LYS A 21 -16.43 -17.34 -1.53
C LYS A 21 -15.19 -16.60 -2.01
N ASP A 22 -14.18 -16.40 -1.16
CA ASP A 22 -12.90 -15.83 -1.53
C ASP A 22 -11.79 -16.89 -1.48
N LYS A 23 -11.36 -17.33 -2.67
CA LYS A 23 -10.28 -18.31 -2.82
C LYS A 23 -8.96 -17.88 -2.19
N ARG A 24 -8.71 -16.57 -1.97
CA ARG A 24 -7.47 -16.08 -1.37
C ARG A 24 -7.39 -16.41 0.12
N THR A 25 -8.51 -16.50 0.82
CA THR A 25 -8.55 -16.89 2.24
C THR A 25 -8.22 -18.38 2.47
N ARG A 26 -8.17 -19.19 1.40
CA ARG A 26 -7.85 -20.63 1.49
C ARG A 26 -6.39 -20.90 1.82
N SER A 27 -5.49 -19.92 1.61
CA SER A 27 -4.08 -20.06 1.95
C SER A 27 -3.77 -19.71 3.41
N ILE A 28 -4.77 -19.32 4.20
CA ILE A 28 -4.57 -19.09 5.64
C ILE A 28 -4.22 -20.44 6.29
N PRO A 29 -3.11 -20.54 7.04
CA PRO A 29 -2.77 -21.77 7.77
C PRO A 29 -3.90 -22.18 8.72
N THR A 30 -4.14 -23.49 8.83
CA THR A 30 -5.22 -24.03 9.67
C THR A 30 -5.02 -23.76 11.17
N ASP A 31 -3.78 -23.54 11.58
CA ASP A 31 -3.33 -23.23 12.94
C ASP A 31 -3.04 -21.74 13.15
N PHE A 32 -3.47 -20.87 12.21
CA PHE A 32 -3.25 -19.44 12.31
C PHE A 32 -3.98 -18.85 13.53
N ASN A 33 -3.24 -18.14 14.39
CA ASN A 33 -3.81 -17.49 15.56
C ASN A 33 -4.41 -16.12 15.18
N PHE A 34 -5.72 -15.99 15.32
CA PHE A 34 -6.45 -14.75 15.04
C PHE A 34 -6.60 -13.81 16.24
N HIS A 35 -6.10 -14.18 17.42
CA HIS A 35 -6.18 -13.36 18.63
C HIS A 35 -5.14 -12.22 18.63
N PHE A 36 -5.26 -11.30 17.67
CA PHE A 36 -4.30 -10.21 17.47
C PHE A 36 -4.32 -9.18 18.61
N ALA A 37 -5.45 -9.03 19.30
CA ALA A 37 -5.58 -8.04 20.37
C ALA A 37 -5.10 -8.55 21.74
N GLU A 38 -4.91 -9.86 21.87
CA GLU A 38 -4.40 -10.47 23.10
C GLU A 38 -2.92 -10.16 23.28
N ASP A 39 -2.52 -9.94 24.53
CA ASP A 39 -1.12 -9.85 24.94
C ASP A 39 -0.23 -8.81 24.21
N LEU A 40 -0.82 -7.83 23.51
CA LEU A 40 -0.07 -6.74 22.84
C LEU A 40 0.91 -6.03 23.79
N ASN A 41 0.54 -5.86 25.06
CA ASN A 41 1.39 -5.22 26.07
C ASN A 41 2.50 -6.13 26.62
N LYS A 42 2.47 -7.44 26.33
CA LYS A 42 3.53 -8.40 26.68
C LYS A 42 4.60 -8.51 25.59
N LEU A 43 4.32 -7.96 24.40
CA LEU A 43 5.28 -7.92 23.30
C LEU A 43 6.39 -6.90 23.60
N SER A 44 7.60 -7.21 23.15
CA SER A 44 8.77 -6.36 23.34
C SER A 44 9.61 -6.29 22.08
N LEU A 45 10.21 -5.13 21.86
CA LEU A 45 11.21 -4.90 20.81
C LEU A 45 12.62 -5.33 21.23
N ARG A 46 12.81 -5.80 22.48
CA ARG A 46 14.11 -6.30 22.94
C ARG A 46 14.64 -7.40 22.03
N SER A 47 15.86 -7.23 21.55
CA SER A 47 16.56 -8.16 20.65
C SER A 47 15.88 -8.37 19.30
N ARG A 48 14.90 -7.53 18.93
CA ARG A 48 14.34 -7.50 17.57
C ARG A 48 15.29 -6.77 16.64
N ARG A 49 15.41 -7.25 15.41
CA ARG A 49 16.28 -6.68 14.38
C ARG A 49 15.42 -5.95 13.35
N ILE A 50 15.61 -4.65 13.23
CA ILE A 50 14.75 -3.77 12.44
C ILE A 50 15.58 -3.15 11.31
N GLY A 51 15.15 -3.36 10.07
CA GLY A 51 15.73 -2.67 8.92
C GLY A 51 15.08 -1.30 8.74
N LEU A 52 15.86 -0.23 8.87
CA LEU A 52 15.41 1.13 8.64
C LEU A 52 15.64 1.50 7.17
N LEU A 53 14.54 1.66 6.43
CA LEU A 53 14.54 2.11 5.04
C LEU A 53 14.91 3.61 4.96
N SER A 54 15.65 3.97 3.91
CA SER A 54 16.29 5.29 3.78
C SER A 54 15.42 6.39 3.16
N SER A 55 14.19 6.09 2.72
CA SER A 55 13.30 7.08 2.10
C SER A 55 13.10 8.30 3.04
N GLY A 56 13.46 9.49 2.55
CA GLY A 56 13.51 10.74 3.32
C GLY A 56 14.88 11.14 3.85
N SER A 57 15.95 10.36 3.63
CA SER A 57 17.31 10.67 4.10
C SER A 57 17.90 11.96 3.51
N GLU A 58 17.53 12.29 2.28
CA GLU A 58 17.99 13.50 1.57
C GLU A 58 17.18 14.76 1.95
N ASP A 59 16.05 14.60 2.63
CA ASP A 59 15.26 15.71 3.17
C ASP A 59 15.67 16.00 4.62
N SER A 60 15.79 17.28 4.98
CA SER A 60 16.30 17.67 6.30
C SER A 60 15.38 17.27 7.46
N GLU A 61 14.06 17.27 7.26
CA GLU A 61 13.10 16.81 8.28
C GLU A 61 12.98 15.29 8.25
N GLY A 62 12.91 14.68 7.07
CA GLY A 62 12.92 13.21 6.90
C GLY A 62 14.13 12.56 7.59
N SER A 63 15.32 13.13 7.40
CA SER A 63 16.55 12.68 8.06
C SER A 63 16.47 12.74 9.60
N LYS A 64 15.93 13.84 10.16
CA LYS A 64 15.69 13.95 11.61
C LYS A 64 14.71 12.89 12.11
N LEU A 65 13.65 12.61 11.35
CA LEU A 65 12.67 11.58 11.69
C LEU A 65 13.26 10.16 11.66
N LEU A 66 14.14 9.86 10.70
CA LEU A 66 14.86 8.58 10.64
C LEU A 66 15.81 8.41 11.84
N ILE A 67 16.50 9.48 12.25
CA ILE A 67 17.33 9.49 13.47
C ILE A 67 16.46 9.25 14.70
N LYS A 68 15.36 10.00 14.86
CA LYS A 68 14.40 9.83 15.96
C LYS A 68 13.82 8.41 16.01
N THR A 69 13.54 7.82 14.85
CA THR A 69 13.08 6.43 14.73
C THR A 69 14.14 5.49 15.30
N THR A 70 15.39 5.63 14.87
CA THR A 70 16.52 4.83 15.37
C THR A 70 16.64 4.91 16.90
N GLU A 71 16.62 6.12 17.45
CA GLU A 71 16.72 6.35 18.89
C GLU A 71 15.58 5.68 19.68
N ILE A 72 14.34 5.78 19.20
CA ILE A 72 13.18 5.16 19.86
C ILE A 72 13.31 3.63 19.86
N PHE A 73 13.63 3.03 18.72
CA PHE A 73 13.77 1.57 18.62
C PHE A 73 14.94 1.04 19.46
N GLN A 74 16.10 1.71 19.43
CA GLN A 74 17.25 1.34 20.26
C GLN A 74 16.95 1.49 21.75
N LYS A 75 16.26 2.56 22.17
CA LYS A 75 15.82 2.75 23.57
C LYS A 75 14.87 1.63 24.04
N LEU A 76 14.08 1.07 23.12
CA LEU A 76 13.20 -0.07 23.38
C LEU A 76 13.92 -1.44 23.28
N GLY A 77 15.22 -1.43 22.96
CA GLY A 77 16.09 -2.60 22.96
C GLY A 77 16.17 -3.35 21.64
N ALA A 78 15.70 -2.77 20.53
CA ALA A 78 15.88 -3.32 19.20
C ALA A 78 17.27 -2.98 18.62
N ASP A 79 17.80 -3.89 17.82
CA ASP A 79 18.93 -3.63 16.93
C ASP A 79 18.39 -3.00 15.65
N VAL A 80 18.86 -1.79 15.32
CA VAL A 80 18.44 -1.07 14.11
C VAL A 80 19.57 -1.10 13.08
N ILE A 81 19.25 -1.48 11.86
CA ILE A 81 20.19 -1.57 10.74
C ILE A 81 19.66 -0.67 9.62
N THR A 82 20.45 0.31 9.19
CA THR A 82 20.08 1.11 8.02
C THR A 82 20.20 0.27 6.76
N ILE A 83 19.14 0.26 5.95
CA ILE A 83 19.09 -0.41 4.65
C ILE A 83 19.43 0.60 3.57
N THR A 84 20.48 0.32 2.80
CA THR A 84 20.95 1.17 1.70
C THR A 84 20.61 0.58 0.34
N GLU A 85 20.25 -0.70 0.31
CA GLU A 85 19.88 -1.45 -0.87
C GLU A 85 18.56 -0.96 -1.43
N THR A 86 18.59 -0.43 -2.64
CA THR A 86 17.41 0.02 -3.37
C THR A 86 17.06 -0.98 -4.47
N LYS A 87 15.78 -1.00 -4.83
CA LYS A 87 15.28 -1.71 -6.01
C LYS A 87 14.46 -0.73 -6.83
N ASP A 88 14.65 -0.76 -8.15
CA ASP A 88 13.83 0.02 -9.06
C ASP A 88 12.36 -0.34 -8.89
N TYR A 89 11.53 0.68 -8.80
CA TYR A 89 10.09 0.52 -8.62
C TYR A 89 9.43 0.18 -9.97
N PRO A 90 8.77 -0.98 -10.12
CA PRO A 90 8.14 -1.39 -11.39
C PRO A 90 6.78 -0.69 -11.59
N GLY A 91 6.80 0.65 -11.65
CA GLY A 91 5.58 1.47 -11.65
C GLY A 91 4.71 1.29 -12.90
N GLU A 92 5.32 1.15 -14.08
CA GLU A 92 4.58 0.90 -15.32
C GLU A 92 3.88 -0.47 -15.29
N GLU A 93 4.58 -1.49 -14.80
CA GLU A 93 4.00 -2.83 -14.65
C GLU A 93 2.92 -2.89 -13.57
N GLU A 94 3.11 -2.19 -12.45
CA GLU A 94 2.10 -2.07 -11.40
C GLU A 94 0.84 -1.44 -11.96
N PHE A 95 0.98 -0.28 -12.60
CA PHE A 95 -0.14 0.43 -13.18
C PHE A 95 -0.88 -0.43 -14.20
N PHE A 96 -0.16 -1.14 -15.08
CA PHE A 96 -0.78 -2.05 -16.04
C PHE A 96 -1.53 -3.22 -15.38
N VAL A 97 -0.97 -3.82 -14.32
CA VAL A 97 -1.66 -4.86 -13.53
C VAL A 97 -2.96 -4.31 -12.94
N LEU A 98 -2.92 -3.11 -12.37
CA LEU A 98 -4.11 -2.45 -11.81
C LEU A 98 -5.18 -2.18 -12.86
N LEU A 99 -4.81 -1.64 -14.04
CA LEU A 99 -5.74 -1.42 -15.15
C LEU A 99 -6.40 -2.73 -15.62
N PHE A 100 -5.60 -3.78 -15.80
CA PHE A 100 -6.08 -5.08 -16.28
C PHE A 100 -7.03 -5.74 -15.25
N GLU A 101 -6.61 -5.78 -13.99
CA GLU A 101 -7.41 -6.39 -12.92
C GLU A 101 -8.64 -5.56 -12.56
N PHE A 102 -8.58 -4.23 -12.65
CA PHE A 102 -9.75 -3.37 -12.48
C PHE A 102 -10.81 -3.69 -13.53
N ARG A 103 -10.46 -3.75 -14.83
CA ARG A 103 -11.41 -4.11 -15.90
C ARG A 103 -12.07 -5.47 -15.64
N GLU A 104 -11.27 -6.50 -15.34
CA GLU A 104 -11.80 -7.85 -15.07
C GLU A 104 -12.67 -7.87 -13.79
N GLY A 105 -12.20 -7.21 -12.74
CA GLY A 105 -12.83 -7.15 -11.42
C GLY A 105 -14.15 -6.41 -11.43
N ILE A 106 -14.19 -5.19 -11.97
CA ILE A 106 -15.38 -4.36 -12.02
C ILE A 106 -16.48 -5.00 -12.88
N ASN A 107 -16.14 -5.58 -14.04
CA ASN A 107 -17.09 -6.30 -14.88
C ASN A 107 -17.65 -7.55 -14.20
N LYS A 108 -16.85 -8.24 -13.40
CA LYS A 108 -17.32 -9.39 -12.62
C LYS A 108 -18.22 -8.97 -11.47
N TYR A 109 -17.94 -7.83 -10.84
CA TYR A 109 -18.73 -7.27 -9.76
C TYR A 109 -20.09 -6.76 -10.26
N LEU A 110 -20.10 -5.88 -11.27
CA LEU A 110 -21.30 -5.23 -11.79
C LEU A 110 -22.34 -6.22 -12.33
N ARG A 111 -21.91 -7.29 -13.01
CA ARG A 111 -22.80 -8.39 -13.45
C ARG A 111 -23.57 -9.09 -12.32
N LYS A 112 -23.14 -8.92 -11.06
CA LYS A 112 -23.79 -9.47 -9.87
C LYS A 112 -24.39 -8.39 -8.98
N ALA A 113 -24.14 -7.13 -9.28
CA ALA A 113 -24.65 -6.01 -8.53
C ALA A 113 -26.13 -5.80 -8.85
N ASN A 114 -26.87 -5.26 -7.88
CA ASN A 114 -28.24 -4.81 -8.11
C ASN A 114 -28.21 -3.40 -8.72
N SER A 115 -27.75 -3.32 -9.97
CA SER A 115 -27.56 -2.08 -10.74
C SER A 115 -27.93 -2.30 -12.20
N ASP A 116 -28.43 -1.27 -12.88
CA ASP A 116 -28.67 -1.30 -14.32
C ASP A 116 -27.36 -1.25 -15.12
N ILE A 117 -26.26 -0.84 -14.49
CA ILE A 117 -24.91 -0.85 -15.07
C ILE A 117 -24.26 -2.22 -14.83
N GLN A 118 -23.90 -2.90 -15.91
CA GLN A 118 -23.44 -4.30 -15.93
C GLN A 118 -21.94 -4.45 -16.20
N ASP A 119 -21.28 -3.42 -16.75
CA ASP A 119 -19.86 -3.44 -17.07
C ASP A 119 -19.23 -2.04 -17.12
N LEU A 120 -17.91 -2.00 -17.29
CA LEU A 120 -17.10 -0.79 -17.38
C LEU A 120 -17.48 0.09 -18.58
N SER A 121 -17.93 -0.50 -19.70
CA SER A 121 -18.33 0.30 -20.87
C SER A 121 -19.58 1.10 -20.56
N GLN A 122 -20.56 0.47 -19.92
CA GLN A 122 -21.79 1.15 -19.50
C GLN A 122 -21.50 2.20 -18.41
N LEU A 123 -20.53 1.93 -17.52
CA LEU A 123 -20.10 2.91 -16.52
C LEU A 123 -19.45 4.15 -17.17
N ILE A 124 -18.62 3.96 -18.21
CA ILE A 124 -18.05 5.06 -18.99
C ILE A 124 -19.14 5.88 -19.67
N THR A 125 -20.13 5.22 -20.29
CA THR A 125 -21.30 5.88 -20.90
C THR A 125 -22.08 6.69 -19.87
N PHE A 126 -22.37 6.12 -18.70
CA PHE A 126 -23.06 6.82 -17.62
C PHE A 126 -22.32 8.09 -17.21
N ASN A 127 -21.00 8.03 -17.01
CA ASN A 127 -20.21 9.21 -16.68
C ASN A 127 -20.25 10.29 -17.78
N ASN A 128 -20.24 9.88 -19.06
CA ASN A 128 -20.34 10.82 -20.18
C ASN A 128 -21.71 11.52 -20.24
N GLU A 129 -22.80 10.78 -19.97
CA GLU A 129 -24.16 11.33 -19.93
C GLU A 129 -24.40 12.24 -18.71
N ASN A 130 -23.58 12.11 -17.67
CA ASN A 130 -23.67 12.87 -16.41
C ASN A 130 -22.38 13.68 -16.13
N ARG A 131 -21.73 14.16 -17.20
CA ARG A 131 -20.37 14.71 -17.14
C ARG A 131 -20.21 15.90 -16.20
N ASP A 132 -21.23 16.74 -16.10
CA ASP A 132 -21.27 17.93 -15.24
C ASP A 132 -21.19 17.59 -13.76
N VAL A 133 -21.63 16.39 -13.36
CA VAL A 133 -21.56 15.92 -11.96
C VAL A 133 -20.43 14.91 -11.77
N ALA A 134 -20.27 13.95 -12.68
CA ALA A 134 -19.32 12.86 -12.54
C ALA A 134 -17.87 13.24 -12.85
N MET A 135 -17.66 14.31 -13.63
CA MET A 135 -16.34 14.70 -14.16
C MET A 135 -16.15 16.23 -14.11
N GLU A 136 -16.55 16.86 -13.00
CA GLU A 136 -16.42 18.31 -12.80
C GLU A 136 -14.95 18.78 -12.79
N HIS A 137 -14.07 18.03 -12.14
CA HIS A 137 -12.67 18.41 -11.93
C HIS A 137 -11.66 17.59 -12.74
N PHE A 138 -11.99 16.34 -13.08
CA PHE A 138 -11.11 15.43 -13.82
C PHE A 138 -11.94 14.44 -14.65
N GLY A 139 -11.29 13.82 -15.62
CA GLY A 139 -11.91 12.86 -16.53
C GLY A 139 -12.01 11.45 -15.95
N GLN A 140 -12.07 10.48 -16.86
CA GLN A 140 -12.14 9.05 -16.55
C GLN A 140 -11.12 8.23 -17.34
N GLU A 141 -9.93 8.80 -17.52
CA GLU A 141 -8.81 8.25 -18.29
C GLU A 141 -8.48 6.83 -17.84
N ILE A 142 -8.42 6.59 -16.53
CA ILE A 142 -8.17 5.26 -15.95
C ILE A 142 -9.24 4.24 -16.38
N PHE A 143 -10.51 4.63 -16.51
CA PHE A 143 -11.56 3.71 -17.00
C PHE A 143 -11.36 3.38 -18.47
N ILE A 144 -11.00 4.38 -19.28
CA ILE A 144 -10.75 4.23 -20.71
C ILE A 144 -9.50 3.36 -20.94
N GLU A 145 -8.40 3.63 -20.24
CA GLU A 145 -7.17 2.84 -20.28
C GLU A 145 -7.41 1.40 -19.81
N SER A 146 -8.16 1.23 -18.72
CA SER A 146 -8.54 -0.09 -18.21
C SER A 146 -9.35 -0.87 -19.24
N ALA A 147 -10.32 -0.24 -19.91
CA ALA A 147 -11.09 -0.87 -20.99
C ALA A 147 -10.19 -1.32 -22.14
N GLY A 148 -9.14 -0.54 -22.45
CA GLY A 148 -8.13 -0.85 -23.47
C GLY A 148 -7.30 -2.11 -23.20
N THR A 149 -7.26 -2.62 -21.96
CA THR A 149 -6.48 -3.82 -21.60
C THR A 149 -7.04 -5.15 -22.14
N LEU A 150 -8.20 -5.12 -22.82
CA LEU A 150 -8.83 -6.32 -23.38
C LEU A 150 -7.88 -7.05 -24.34
N GLY A 151 -7.72 -8.36 -24.14
CA GLY A 151 -6.84 -9.20 -24.97
C GLY A 151 -5.35 -9.14 -24.60
N GLN A 152 -4.94 -8.29 -23.66
CA GLN A 152 -3.52 -8.08 -23.32
C GLN A 152 -3.00 -9.02 -22.21
N ARG A 153 -3.45 -10.29 -22.21
CA ARG A 153 -3.12 -11.27 -21.15
C ARG A 153 -1.62 -11.52 -21.01
N SER A 154 -0.88 -11.58 -22.13
CA SER A 154 0.56 -11.86 -22.10
C SER A 154 1.35 -10.76 -21.41
N GLN A 155 1.02 -9.49 -21.67
CA GLN A 155 1.61 -8.36 -20.96
C GLN A 155 1.26 -8.41 -19.47
N TYR A 156 -0.01 -8.69 -19.14
CA TYR A 156 -0.45 -8.81 -17.76
C TYR A 156 0.36 -9.86 -16.99
N MET A 157 0.60 -11.05 -17.56
CA MET A 157 1.38 -12.09 -16.90
C MET A 157 2.84 -11.67 -16.64
N ARG A 158 3.44 -10.92 -17.57
CA ARG A 158 4.81 -10.38 -17.41
C ARG A 158 4.84 -9.31 -16.32
N SER A 159 3.91 -8.36 -16.37
CA SER A 159 3.80 -7.28 -15.38
C SER A 159 3.52 -7.84 -13.98
N LEU A 160 2.65 -8.84 -13.86
CA LEU A 160 2.34 -9.52 -12.59
C LEU A 160 3.56 -10.20 -11.97
N GLN A 161 4.43 -10.81 -12.79
CA GLN A 161 5.67 -11.41 -12.30
C GLN A 161 6.60 -10.33 -11.71
N LEU A 162 6.79 -9.22 -12.43
CA LEU A 162 7.65 -8.12 -12.00
C LEU A 162 7.10 -7.38 -10.79
N THR A 163 5.79 -7.24 -10.66
CA THR A 163 5.19 -6.56 -9.51
C THR A 163 5.10 -7.48 -8.30
N THR A 164 4.53 -8.67 -8.44
CA THR A 164 4.28 -9.53 -7.27
C THR A 164 5.52 -10.30 -6.84
N THR A 165 6.14 -11.06 -7.75
CA THR A 165 7.23 -11.99 -7.40
C THR A 165 8.49 -11.22 -7.02
N GLU A 166 8.87 -10.22 -7.79
CA GLU A 166 10.09 -9.46 -7.52
C GLU A 166 9.98 -8.56 -6.28
N SER A 167 8.77 -8.07 -5.94
CA SER A 167 8.53 -7.37 -4.68
C SER A 167 8.69 -8.29 -3.48
N ARG A 168 8.20 -9.54 -3.57
CA ARG A 168 8.41 -10.55 -2.52
C ARG A 168 9.89 -10.88 -2.36
N ASN A 169 10.56 -11.18 -3.47
CA ASN A 169 12.00 -11.47 -3.46
C ASN A 169 12.82 -10.32 -2.85
N TYR A 170 12.44 -9.08 -3.11
CA TYR A 170 13.09 -7.92 -2.53
C TYR A 170 12.90 -7.84 -1.01
N ILE A 171 11.65 -7.90 -0.53
CA ILE A 171 11.37 -7.82 0.90
C ILE A 171 11.98 -9.03 1.62
N ASP A 172 11.78 -10.24 1.12
CA ASP A 172 12.32 -11.47 1.70
C ASP A 172 13.85 -11.45 1.69
N GLY A 173 14.48 -10.94 0.64
CA GLY A 173 15.94 -10.77 0.57
C GLY A 173 16.44 -9.87 1.69
N LEU A 174 15.88 -8.66 1.82
CA LEU A 174 16.24 -7.73 2.90
C LEU A 174 16.05 -8.36 4.29
N LEU A 175 14.93 -9.04 4.52
CA LEU A 175 14.64 -9.69 5.79
C LEU A 175 15.63 -10.83 6.09
N ASN A 176 15.93 -11.68 5.11
CA ASN A 176 16.79 -12.84 5.30
C ASN A 176 18.28 -12.48 5.41
N ASP A 177 18.77 -11.62 4.51
CA ASP A 177 20.19 -11.28 4.42
C ASP A 177 20.66 -10.54 5.68
N HIS A 178 19.81 -9.67 6.23
CA HIS A 178 20.11 -8.90 7.45
C HIS A 178 19.54 -9.53 8.74
N LYS A 179 18.83 -10.66 8.61
CA LYS A 179 18.14 -11.38 9.70
C LYS A 179 17.19 -10.46 10.47
N LEU A 180 16.30 -9.78 9.76
CA LEU A 180 15.39 -8.79 10.32
C LEU A 180 14.05 -9.42 10.70
N ASP A 181 13.43 -8.90 11.75
CA ASP A 181 12.05 -9.18 12.11
C ASP A 181 11.07 -8.30 11.32
N ALA A 182 11.48 -7.09 10.92
CA ALA A 182 10.64 -6.13 10.19
C ALA A 182 11.47 -5.08 9.45
N LEU A 183 10.82 -4.46 8.45
CA LEU A 183 11.27 -3.23 7.80
C LEU A 183 10.43 -2.06 8.33
N VAL A 184 11.10 -0.94 8.62
CA VAL A 184 10.49 0.30 9.13
C VAL A 184 10.99 1.46 8.29
N GLY A 185 10.12 2.42 7.98
CA GLY A 185 10.48 3.63 7.26
C GLY A 185 9.36 4.66 7.31
N LEU A 186 9.62 5.86 6.79
CA LEU A 186 8.62 6.92 6.73
C LEU A 186 7.56 6.55 5.68
N THR A 187 6.28 6.46 6.09
CA THR A 187 5.20 5.99 5.19
C THR A 187 4.95 6.97 4.05
N ARG A 188 4.80 8.27 4.37
CA ARG A 188 4.61 9.35 3.41
C ARG A 188 5.05 10.69 4.04
N GLY A 189 5.33 11.69 3.21
CA GLY A 189 5.48 13.07 3.65
C GLY A 189 4.14 13.72 4.07
N PRO A 190 4.16 15.00 4.49
CA PRO A 190 2.98 15.77 4.89
C PRO A 190 1.91 15.86 3.79
N ALA A 191 0.70 16.25 4.19
CA ALA A 191 -0.38 16.55 3.24
C ALA A 191 -0.05 17.79 2.38
N TRP A 192 -0.50 17.79 1.12
CA TRP A 192 -0.45 18.94 0.21
C TRP A 192 -1.80 19.65 0.15
N LEU A 193 -1.77 20.89 -0.35
CA LEU A 193 -2.99 21.63 -0.67
C LEU A 193 -3.71 20.98 -1.86
N ILE A 194 -5.04 20.91 -1.76
CA ILE A 194 -5.89 20.39 -2.85
C ILE A 194 -5.70 21.27 -4.09
N ASN A 195 -5.40 20.65 -5.23
CA ASN A 195 -5.25 21.31 -6.51
C ASN A 195 -6.13 20.63 -7.55
N TYR A 196 -7.23 21.27 -7.95
CA TYR A 196 -8.14 20.73 -8.95
C TYR A 196 -7.60 20.85 -10.39
N ASP A 197 -6.72 21.82 -10.65
CA ASP A 197 -6.21 22.06 -12.01
C ASP A 197 -5.10 21.08 -12.38
N GLY A 198 -4.14 20.88 -11.48
CA GLY A 198 -2.95 20.02 -11.69
C GLY A 198 -2.97 18.71 -10.93
N GLY A 199 -4.01 18.44 -10.14
CA GLY A 199 -4.13 17.24 -9.32
C GLY A 199 -3.02 17.09 -8.28
N ASP A 200 -2.91 15.87 -7.75
CA ASP A 200 -1.89 15.51 -6.77
C ASP A 200 -0.46 15.60 -7.35
N GLU A 201 -0.28 15.32 -8.65
CA GLU A 201 1.02 15.41 -9.32
C GLU A 201 1.61 16.81 -9.16
N LYS A 202 0.82 17.85 -9.46
CA LYS A 202 1.27 19.23 -9.30
C LYS A 202 1.38 19.64 -7.84
N ALA A 203 0.46 19.19 -6.99
CA ALA A 203 0.42 19.60 -5.59
C ALA A 203 1.58 19.03 -4.75
N ILE A 204 2.09 17.85 -5.12
CA ILE A 204 3.21 17.20 -4.42
C ILE A 204 4.55 17.90 -4.71
N GLU A 205 4.71 18.56 -5.86
CA GLU A 205 5.95 19.29 -6.21
C GLU A 205 6.35 20.33 -5.15
N ASP A 206 5.38 20.91 -4.46
CA ASP A 206 5.56 21.93 -3.43
C ASP A 206 5.67 21.34 -2.01
N GLN A 207 5.74 20.01 -1.86
CA GLN A 207 5.79 19.33 -0.56
C GLN A 207 7.01 18.42 -0.40
N ARG A 208 7.36 18.16 0.86
CA ARG A 208 8.33 17.12 1.21
C ARG A 208 7.77 15.76 0.80
N SER A 209 8.56 14.99 0.06
CA SER A 209 8.14 13.69 -0.44
C SER A 209 9.07 12.59 0.06
N TRP A 210 8.49 11.69 0.85
CA TRP A 210 9.07 10.43 1.26
C TRP A 210 8.00 9.36 1.05
N GLY A 211 8.39 8.11 0.94
CA GLY A 211 7.45 7.05 0.62
C GLY A 211 8.00 5.67 0.86
N ASN A 212 7.20 4.85 1.54
CA ASN A 212 7.37 3.41 1.67
C ASN A 212 5.99 2.74 1.55
N GLY A 213 5.96 1.47 1.16
CA GLY A 213 4.74 0.65 1.16
C GLY A 213 4.34 0.08 -0.20
N GLY A 214 4.82 0.64 -1.32
CA GLY A 214 4.51 0.12 -2.66
C GLY A 214 4.92 -1.35 -2.85
N PHE A 215 6.14 -1.72 -2.45
CA PHE A 215 6.58 -3.13 -2.47
C PHE A 215 5.75 -4.03 -1.55
N ALA A 216 5.29 -3.55 -0.39
CA ALA A 216 4.41 -4.31 0.50
C ALA A 216 3.02 -4.52 -0.13
N ALA A 217 2.49 -3.50 -0.80
CA ALA A 217 1.22 -3.58 -1.53
C ALA A 217 1.31 -4.61 -2.68
N MET A 218 2.33 -4.53 -3.53
CA MET A 218 2.51 -5.45 -4.66
C MET A 218 2.80 -6.89 -4.23
N SER A 219 3.55 -7.10 -3.13
CA SER A 219 3.84 -8.44 -2.60
C SER A 219 2.63 -9.09 -1.91
N GLY A 220 1.65 -8.29 -1.46
CA GLY A 220 0.56 -8.74 -0.60
C GLY A 220 1.02 -9.02 0.83
N TYR A 221 2.12 -8.41 1.27
CA TYR A 221 2.62 -8.51 2.64
C TYR A 221 1.95 -7.50 3.58
N PRO A 222 1.90 -7.80 4.89
CA PRO A 222 1.31 -6.89 5.85
C PRO A 222 2.13 -5.59 5.94
N HIS A 223 1.41 -4.47 5.98
CA HIS A 223 1.97 -3.14 6.22
C HIS A 223 1.10 -2.41 7.25
N ILE A 224 1.75 -1.78 8.24
CA ILE A 224 1.08 -0.99 9.27
C ILE A 224 1.76 0.37 9.38
N THR A 225 0.96 1.43 9.43
CA THR A 225 1.43 2.78 9.73
C THR A 225 0.97 3.18 11.13
N ILE A 226 1.84 3.88 11.86
CA ILE A 226 1.60 4.36 13.21
C ILE A 226 1.92 5.86 13.21
N PRO A 227 1.06 6.73 13.75
CA PRO A 227 1.37 8.15 13.88
C PRO A 227 2.71 8.36 14.57
N PHE A 228 3.58 9.15 13.95
CA PHE A 228 4.98 9.26 14.38
C PHE A 228 5.35 10.65 14.88
N ASP A 229 5.11 11.69 14.07
CA ASP A 229 5.45 13.05 14.43
C ASP A 229 4.63 14.08 13.63
N LEU A 230 4.65 15.33 14.10
CA LEU A 230 4.10 16.46 13.36
C LEU A 230 5.18 17.09 12.47
N VAL A 231 4.92 17.21 11.17
CA VAL A 231 5.77 17.92 10.21
C VAL A 231 4.92 18.97 9.51
N ASP A 232 5.39 20.22 9.53
CA ASP A 232 4.70 21.37 8.92
C ASP A 232 3.23 21.53 9.40
N GLY A 233 2.92 21.04 10.61
CA GLY A 233 1.58 21.08 11.22
C GLY A 233 0.70 19.86 10.93
N PHE A 234 1.19 18.85 10.20
CA PHE A 234 0.47 17.63 9.82
C PHE A 234 1.05 16.39 10.53
N LEU A 235 0.17 15.49 10.98
CA LEU A 235 0.51 14.24 11.68
C LEU A 235 0.63 13.06 10.72
#